data_AF-A0A356TH75-F1
#
_entry.id   AF-A0A356TH75-F1
#
_cell.length_a   1.000
_cell.length_b   1.000
_cell.length_c   1.000
_cell.angle_alpha   90.00
_cell.angle_beta   90.00
_cell.angle_gamma   90.00
#
_symmetry.space_group_name_H-M   'P 1'
#
loop_
_entity.id
_entity.type
_entity.pdbx_description
1 polymer ?
#
loop_
_entity_poly.entity_id
_entity_poly.type
_entity_poly.pdbx_seq_one_letter_code
_entity_poly.pdbx_strand_id
1 'polypeptide(L)'
;MRVACFALPFAVLLWSSGCTDDGRLLTVDLRTDLRGGQEFDRVVTEVFPASGRTPIRSVEAMAPESGGRVAELEGLAPGTYRVRVRLLQTGVDVVSGAVILTLRDTAQAVTLVVTSDCRDVPCEELTETCRGGACVDARCSPESPSFCEAPECAAPADCPGPGLDCGDAVCLEGVCGVSLESTRCGGGVCDRVEGCVGAPRDAGADAGIPDAGVCDETPCRLVAPQCGCGATEMCARPADPRCVPPGDAAEDEPCGNDGDCAPGLGCPSNASICRPYCDADGICEGAFCIEAVSESPVGFCSNVCDARDGSGCPTGRGCYLGLATSIETRTDFIDTVCLVPGTADQGEPCPTFSECRPGFACADDACRAVCDLDAPSCTTGTCTELVPPAVIRGVRYGVCL
;
A
#
# COMPACT_ATOMS: atom_id res chain seq x y z
N MET A 1 49.58 74.14 26.42
CA MET A 1 48.86 75.07 25.51
C MET A 1 49.37 74.83 24.10
N ARG A 2 48.46 74.44 23.19
CA ARG A 2 48.58 74.34 21.73
C ARG A 2 49.55 73.31 21.14
N VAL A 3 49.01 72.10 21.00
CA VAL A 3 49.38 71.08 20.00
C VAL A 3 48.97 71.60 18.62
N ALA A 4 49.89 71.63 17.67
CA ALA A 4 49.62 71.97 16.27
C ALA A 4 49.68 70.71 15.39
N CYS A 5 48.60 70.57 14.64
CA CYS A 5 48.22 69.51 13.72
C CYS A 5 49.16 69.45 12.50
N PHE A 6 49.57 68.25 12.08
CA PHE A 6 49.93 67.98 10.69
C PHE A 6 49.28 66.66 10.29
N ALA A 7 48.18 66.77 9.54
CA ALA A 7 47.45 65.68 8.94
C ALA A 7 48.15 65.26 7.64
N LEU A 8 48.62 64.02 7.57
CA LEU A 8 48.98 63.32 6.34
C LEU A 8 47.82 62.38 5.99
N PRO A 9 47.23 62.46 4.78
CA PRO A 9 46.20 61.53 4.37
C PRO A 9 46.87 60.22 3.95
N PHE A 10 46.78 59.20 4.80
CA PHE A 10 47.01 57.82 4.39
C PHE A 10 45.82 57.42 3.51
N ALA A 11 46.02 57.42 2.20
CA ALA A 11 45.07 56.88 1.24
C ALA A 11 44.95 55.37 1.51
N VAL A 12 43.88 55.00 2.22
CA VAL A 12 43.42 53.62 2.33
C VAL A 12 42.89 53.24 0.95
N LEU A 13 43.74 52.59 0.16
CA LEU A 13 43.34 51.81 -1.00
C LEU A 13 42.51 50.62 -0.49
N LEU A 14 41.20 50.85 -0.34
CA LEU A 14 40.19 49.79 -0.26
C LEU A 14 40.21 49.05 -1.59
N TRP A 15 40.95 47.95 -1.65
CA TRP A 15 40.79 46.95 -2.68
C TRP A 15 39.46 46.25 -2.38
N SER A 16 38.38 46.78 -2.94
CA SER A 16 37.15 46.02 -3.13
C SER A 16 37.50 44.84 -4.06
N SER A 17 37.88 43.72 -3.46
CA SER A 17 37.69 42.40 -4.06
C SER A 17 36.20 42.15 -4.15
N GLY A 18 35.55 42.83 -5.11
CA GLY A 18 34.25 42.41 -5.61
C GLY A 18 34.47 41.12 -6.38
N CYS A 19 34.55 39.99 -5.68
CA CYS A 19 34.13 38.73 -6.26
C CYS A 19 32.62 38.87 -6.47
N THR A 20 32.21 39.30 -7.66
CA THR A 20 30.87 38.95 -8.14
C THR A 20 30.92 37.46 -8.41
N ASP A 21 30.71 36.69 -7.35
CA ASP A 21 30.34 35.29 -7.48
C ASP A 21 28.89 35.34 -8.02
N ASP A 22 28.77 35.44 -9.35
CA ASP A 22 27.50 35.44 -10.06
C ASP A 22 26.91 34.03 -9.95
N GLY A 23 26.39 33.76 -8.75
CA GLY A 23 25.75 32.52 -8.41
C GLY A 23 24.66 32.19 -9.40
N ARG A 24 24.57 30.92 -9.76
CA ARG A 24 23.67 30.44 -10.80
C ARG A 24 22.34 30.04 -10.19
N LEU A 25 21.29 30.25 -10.96
CA LEU A 25 19.94 29.83 -10.65
C LEU A 25 19.69 28.43 -11.25
N LEU A 26 19.28 27.49 -10.41
CA LEU A 26 18.75 26.20 -10.81
C LEU A 26 17.27 26.14 -10.44
N THR A 27 16.42 25.91 -11.43
CA THR A 27 14.98 25.70 -11.22
C THR A 27 14.65 24.24 -11.45
N VAL A 28 13.86 23.66 -10.55
CA VAL A 28 13.54 22.23 -10.55
C VAL A 28 12.04 22.08 -10.76
N ASP A 29 11.69 21.46 -11.87
CA ASP A 29 10.31 21.18 -12.25
C ASP A 29 10.04 19.67 -12.10
N LEU A 30 8.86 19.32 -11.59
CA LEU A 30 8.41 17.95 -11.33
C LEU A 30 7.28 17.60 -12.30
N ARG A 31 7.41 16.46 -12.98
CA ARG A 31 6.33 15.78 -13.69
C ARG A 31 6.04 14.48 -12.96
N THR A 32 4.78 14.27 -12.62
CA THR A 32 4.35 13.10 -11.87
C THR A 32 2.90 12.78 -12.21
N ASP A 33 2.55 11.51 -12.11
CA ASP A 33 1.17 11.05 -12.16
C ASP A 33 0.54 10.94 -10.76
N LEU A 34 1.32 11.17 -9.69
CA LEU A 34 0.81 11.26 -8.33
C LEU A 34 0.06 12.58 -8.10
N ARG A 35 -1.01 12.53 -7.29
CA ARG A 35 -1.78 13.71 -6.88
C ARG A 35 -1.26 14.35 -5.60
N GLY A 36 -0.92 15.64 -5.71
CA GLY A 36 -0.64 16.46 -4.55
C GLY A 36 -1.87 16.63 -3.64
N GLY A 37 -1.65 16.57 -2.33
CA GLY A 37 -2.68 16.64 -1.30
C GLY A 37 -3.44 15.33 -1.03
N GLN A 38 -3.28 14.31 -1.89
CA GLN A 38 -3.89 12.98 -1.70
C GLN A 38 -2.84 11.88 -1.58
N GLU A 39 -1.89 11.81 -2.51
CA GLU A 39 -0.86 10.76 -2.54
C GLU A 39 0.49 11.24 -1.97
N PHE A 40 0.69 12.56 -1.89
CA PHE A 40 1.81 13.19 -1.20
C PHE A 40 1.42 14.62 -0.79
N ASP A 41 1.93 15.12 0.33
CA ASP A 41 1.64 16.46 0.85
C ASP A 41 2.82 17.43 0.72
N ARG A 42 4.04 16.91 0.52
CA ARG A 42 5.27 17.70 0.44
C ARG A 42 6.25 17.18 -0.59
N VAL A 43 7.07 18.11 -1.08
CA VAL A 43 8.19 17.84 -1.98
C VAL A 43 9.47 18.37 -1.35
N VAL A 44 10.46 17.50 -1.17
CA VAL A 44 11.79 17.87 -0.70
C VAL A 44 12.78 17.76 -1.85
N THR A 45 13.38 18.89 -2.22
CA THR A 45 14.39 18.98 -3.28
C THR A 45 15.77 19.17 -2.65
N GLU A 46 16.67 18.23 -2.88
CA GLU A 46 18.02 18.20 -2.34
C GLU A 46 19.05 18.28 -3.46
N VAL A 47 20.03 19.18 -3.33
CA VAL A 47 21.14 19.30 -4.28
C VAL A 47 22.41 18.79 -3.65
N PHE A 48 23.03 17.81 -4.28
CA PHE A 48 24.29 17.20 -3.87
C PHE A 48 25.41 17.56 -4.86
N PRO A 49 26.65 17.73 -4.38
CA PRO A 49 27.82 17.63 -5.26
C PRO A 49 27.82 16.28 -5.98
N ALA A 50 28.37 16.19 -7.19
CA ALA A 50 28.34 14.96 -8.02
C ALA A 50 28.71 13.67 -7.27
N SER A 51 29.73 13.70 -6.40
CA SER A 51 30.18 12.55 -5.61
C SER A 51 29.86 12.67 -4.11
N GLY A 52 29.05 13.65 -3.72
CA GLY A 52 28.72 13.95 -2.33
C GLY A 52 27.49 13.18 -1.85
N ARG A 53 27.52 12.74 -0.59
CA ARG A 53 26.36 12.13 0.10
C ARG A 53 25.58 13.12 0.97
N THR A 54 26.08 14.32 1.14
CA THR A 54 25.45 15.38 1.94
C THR A 54 24.94 16.47 1.01
N PRO A 55 23.67 16.91 1.16
CA PRO A 55 23.14 17.98 0.34
C PRO A 55 23.79 19.32 0.71
N ILE A 56 24.15 20.11 -0.29
CA ILE A 56 24.62 21.50 -0.13
C ILE A 56 23.47 22.51 -0.13
N ARG A 57 22.29 22.10 -0.61
CA ARG A 57 21.03 22.82 -0.54
C ARG A 57 19.90 21.82 -0.33
N SER A 58 18.90 22.23 0.44
CA SER A 58 17.64 21.51 0.60
C SER A 58 16.51 22.52 0.69
N VAL A 59 15.46 22.31 -0.08
CA VAL A 59 14.26 23.14 -0.13
C VAL A 59 13.06 22.23 -0.01
N GLU A 60 12.12 22.61 0.85
CA GLU A 60 10.83 21.93 1.01
C GLU A 60 9.72 22.82 0.47
N ALA A 61 8.82 22.23 -0.30
CA ALA A 61 7.64 22.87 -0.86
C ALA A 61 6.39 22.03 -0.58
N MET A 62 5.23 22.70 -0.54
CA MET A 62 3.93 22.01 -0.50
C MET A 62 3.68 21.29 -1.83
N ALA A 63 2.96 20.17 -1.78
CA ALA A 63 2.64 19.39 -2.97
C ALA A 63 1.86 20.19 -4.02
N PRO A 64 2.34 20.26 -5.28
CA PRO A 64 1.53 20.77 -6.38
C PRO A 64 0.47 19.73 -6.79
N GLU A 65 -0.69 20.18 -7.26
CA GLU A 65 -1.82 19.30 -7.58
C GLU A 65 -1.50 18.25 -8.67
N SER A 66 -0.72 18.61 -9.69
CA SER A 66 -0.38 17.75 -10.85
C SER A 66 1.07 17.92 -11.35
N GLY A 67 2.00 18.15 -10.41
CA GLY A 67 3.37 18.54 -10.72
C GLY A 67 3.53 20.04 -11.00
N GLY A 68 4.75 20.46 -11.33
CA GLY A 68 5.11 21.86 -11.52
C GLY A 68 6.45 22.21 -10.89
N ARG A 69 6.72 23.51 -10.72
CA ARG A 69 7.96 23.97 -10.11
C ARG A 69 8.00 23.66 -8.62
N VAL A 70 9.02 22.94 -8.18
CA VAL A 70 9.17 22.49 -6.79
C VAL A 70 10.36 23.12 -6.08
N ALA A 71 11.31 23.72 -6.81
CA ALA A 71 12.38 24.50 -6.20
C ALA A 71 12.96 25.57 -7.13
N GLU A 72 13.44 26.66 -6.52
CA GLU A 72 14.32 27.65 -7.14
C GLU A 72 15.55 27.82 -6.24
N LEU A 73 16.72 27.50 -6.76
CA LEU A 73 17.97 27.45 -6.01
C LEU A 73 18.97 28.43 -6.62
N GLU A 74 19.24 29.52 -5.91
CA GLU A 74 20.20 30.54 -6.30
C GLU A 74 21.58 30.30 -5.66
N GLY A 75 22.59 31.01 -6.16
CA GLY A 75 23.91 31.01 -5.52
C GLY A 75 24.73 29.75 -5.75
N LEU A 76 24.42 28.96 -6.79
CA LEU A 76 25.16 27.74 -7.11
C LEU A 76 26.38 28.05 -7.98
N ALA A 77 27.51 27.41 -7.69
CA ALA A 77 28.70 27.50 -8.52
C ALA A 77 28.51 26.71 -9.84
N PRO A 78 29.26 27.02 -10.91
CA PRO A 78 29.36 26.13 -12.06
C PRO A 78 29.86 24.74 -11.63
N GLY A 79 29.21 23.66 -12.09
CA GLY A 79 29.63 22.32 -11.70
C GLY A 79 28.65 21.22 -12.07
N THR A 80 29.00 19.98 -11.74
CA THR A 80 28.09 18.84 -11.86
C THR A 80 27.44 18.56 -10.52
N TYR A 81 26.11 18.42 -10.54
CA TYR A 81 25.27 18.23 -9.37
C TYR A 81 24.36 17.03 -9.59
N ARG A 82 24.01 16.37 -8.48
CA ARG A 82 22.90 15.43 -8.41
C ARG A 82 21.77 16.11 -7.65
N VAL A 83 20.63 16.26 -8.30
CA VAL A 83 19.41 16.81 -7.71
C VAL A 83 18.50 15.64 -7.41
N ARG A 84 18.05 15.50 -6.17
CA ARG A 84 17.08 14.49 -5.76
C ARG A 84 15.79 15.18 -5.34
N VAL A 85 14.67 14.68 -5.83
CA VAL A 85 13.34 15.07 -5.40
C VAL A 85 12.72 13.89 -4.68
N ARG A 86 12.21 14.14 -3.48
CA ARG A 86 11.43 13.18 -2.69
C ARG A 86 10.02 13.70 -2.55
N LEU A 87 9.03 12.87 -2.85
CA LEU A 87 7.63 13.12 -2.57
C LEU A 87 7.30 12.48 -1.23
N LEU A 88 6.75 13.26 -0.31
CA LEU A 88 6.46 12.80 1.05
C LEU A 88 4.97 12.88 1.33
N GLN A 89 4.48 11.91 2.08
CA GLN A 89 3.15 11.92 2.68
C GLN A 89 3.31 11.75 4.18
N THR A 90 2.76 12.69 4.96
CA THR A 90 2.83 12.68 6.43
C THR A 90 4.26 12.52 6.99
N GLY A 91 5.27 12.96 6.22
CA GLY A 91 6.70 12.90 6.58
C GLY A 91 7.41 11.60 6.17
N VAL A 92 6.73 10.67 5.51
CA VAL A 92 7.28 9.42 4.96
C VAL A 92 7.57 9.61 3.47
N ASP A 93 8.73 9.13 3.00
CA ASP A 93 9.07 9.13 1.58
C ASP A 93 8.14 8.15 0.83
N VAL A 94 7.36 8.66 -0.14
CA VAL A 94 6.44 7.88 -0.99
C VAL A 94 7.17 7.37 -2.22
N VAL A 95 7.88 8.29 -2.90
CA VAL A 95 8.66 7.98 -4.10
C VAL A 95 9.74 9.05 -4.26
N SER A 96 10.84 8.69 -4.89
CA SER A 96 11.93 9.62 -5.17
C SER A 96 12.45 9.47 -6.59
N GLY A 97 13.01 10.55 -7.12
CA GLY A 97 13.73 10.57 -8.37
C GLY A 97 14.96 11.46 -8.27
N ALA A 98 15.95 11.19 -9.11
CA ALA A 98 17.18 11.96 -9.16
C ALA A 98 17.59 12.29 -10.58
N VAL A 99 18.29 13.41 -10.75
CA VAL A 99 18.90 13.80 -12.02
C VAL A 99 20.31 14.35 -11.79
N ILE A 100 21.25 13.92 -12.63
CA ILE A 100 22.62 14.45 -12.68
C ILE A 100 22.70 15.44 -13.84
N LEU A 101 23.04 16.68 -13.53
CA LEU A 101 23.22 17.74 -14.52
C LEU A 101 24.55 18.48 -14.33
N THR A 102 25.05 19.07 -15.42
CA THR A 102 26.11 20.07 -15.34
C THR A 102 25.50 21.46 -15.46
N LEU A 103 25.58 22.25 -14.39
CA LEU A 103 25.09 23.63 -14.33
C LEU A 103 26.09 24.55 -15.05
N ARG A 104 25.78 24.96 -16.29
CA ARG A 104 26.68 25.72 -17.17
C ARG A 104 26.27 27.16 -17.43
N ASP A 105 24.99 27.45 -17.32
CA ASP A 105 24.42 28.76 -17.60
C ASP A 105 24.13 29.53 -16.30
N THR A 106 23.86 30.82 -16.42
CA THR A 106 23.47 31.68 -15.28
C THR A 106 22.11 31.26 -14.69
N ALA A 107 21.24 30.68 -15.51
CA ALA A 107 19.98 30.09 -15.11
C ALA A 107 19.74 28.81 -15.92
N GLN A 108 19.37 27.72 -15.26
CA GLN A 108 19.07 26.44 -15.89
C GLN A 108 17.84 25.79 -15.24
N ALA A 109 16.96 25.22 -16.06
CA ALA A 109 15.85 24.40 -15.60
C ALA A 109 16.20 22.92 -15.76
N VAL A 110 15.71 22.09 -14.84
CA VAL A 110 15.76 20.64 -14.95
C VAL A 110 14.42 20.04 -14.56
N THR A 111 13.95 19.11 -15.39
CA THR A 111 12.69 18.40 -15.17
C THR A 111 12.97 17.00 -14.65
N LEU A 112 12.37 16.65 -13.52
CA LEU A 112 12.35 15.28 -13.00
C LEU A 112 10.98 14.66 -13.31
N VAL A 113 11.00 13.46 -13.89
CA VAL A 113 9.81 12.64 -14.10
C VAL A 113 9.80 11.57 -13.02
N VAL A 114 8.84 11.65 -12.11
CA VAL A 114 8.71 10.72 -10.96
C VAL A 114 7.33 10.11 -11.02
N THR A 115 7.24 8.84 -11.41
CA THR A 115 5.96 8.12 -11.57
C THR A 115 5.66 7.24 -10.36
N SER A 116 4.39 6.87 -10.17
CA SER A 116 3.99 5.94 -9.10
C SER A 116 4.68 4.59 -9.17
N ASP A 117 5.01 4.14 -10.39
CA ASP A 117 5.61 2.83 -10.62
C ASP A 117 7.05 2.75 -10.07
N CYS A 118 7.61 3.90 -9.70
CA CYS A 118 8.90 3.98 -9.02
C CYS A 118 8.83 3.81 -7.50
N ARG A 119 7.65 3.54 -6.93
CA ARG A 119 7.53 3.15 -5.52
C ARG A 119 8.35 1.88 -5.28
N ASP A 120 9.20 1.93 -4.26
CA ASP A 120 10.04 0.81 -3.81
C ASP A 120 11.01 0.22 -4.85
N VAL A 121 11.29 0.90 -5.96
CA VAL A 121 12.26 0.45 -6.97
C VAL A 121 13.70 0.77 -6.51
N PRO A 122 14.57 -0.24 -6.27
CA PRO A 122 15.87 -0.02 -5.66
C PRO A 122 16.96 0.24 -6.71
N CYS A 123 17.11 1.48 -7.15
CA CYS A 123 18.18 1.89 -8.08
C CYS A 123 19.48 2.26 -7.38
N GLU A 124 20.61 2.21 -8.10
CA GLU A 124 21.89 2.65 -7.57
C GLU A 124 21.91 4.19 -7.34
N GLU A 125 21.80 4.62 -6.08
CA GLU A 125 21.67 6.02 -5.60
C GLU A 125 22.58 7.10 -6.23
N LEU A 126 23.73 6.72 -6.80
CA LEU A 126 24.74 7.65 -7.32
C LEU A 126 24.78 7.76 -8.85
N THR A 127 24.26 6.76 -9.55
CA THR A 127 24.44 6.57 -11.00
C THR A 127 23.12 6.34 -11.71
N GLU A 128 22.10 5.89 -10.98
CA GLU A 128 20.79 5.53 -11.52
C GLU A 128 19.67 6.31 -10.85
N THR A 129 18.54 6.38 -11.53
CA THR A 129 17.25 6.87 -11.02
C THR A 129 16.15 5.97 -11.54
N CYS A 130 15.07 5.82 -10.78
CA CYS A 130 13.89 5.19 -11.33
C CYS A 130 13.18 6.14 -12.29
N ARG A 131 12.70 5.59 -13.41
CA ARG A 131 11.81 6.24 -14.37
C ARG A 131 10.90 5.16 -14.96
N GLY A 132 9.57 5.30 -14.81
CA GLY A 132 8.62 4.31 -15.35
C GLY A 132 8.74 2.91 -14.74
N GLY A 133 9.14 2.82 -13.46
CA GLY A 133 9.35 1.54 -12.78
C GLY A 133 10.67 0.83 -13.11
N ALA A 134 11.52 1.42 -13.95
CA ALA A 134 12.83 0.88 -14.30
C ALA A 134 13.98 1.80 -13.85
N CYS A 135 15.10 1.20 -13.45
CA CYS A 135 16.33 1.95 -13.16
C CYS A 135 17.04 2.33 -14.46
N VAL A 136 17.27 3.63 -14.64
CA VAL A 136 17.94 4.22 -15.80
C VAL A 136 19.09 5.10 -15.34
N ASP A 137 19.98 5.47 -16.26
CA ASP A 137 21.06 6.42 -15.99
C ASP A 137 20.52 7.73 -15.40
N ALA A 138 21.06 8.19 -14.27
CA ALA A 138 20.60 9.41 -13.60
C ALA A 138 20.80 10.69 -14.43
N ARG A 139 21.51 10.65 -15.57
CA ARG A 139 21.58 11.76 -16.53
C ARG A 139 20.41 11.78 -17.51
N CYS A 140 19.57 10.75 -17.51
CA CYS A 140 18.36 10.70 -18.32
C CYS A 140 17.34 11.72 -17.83
N SER A 141 17.12 12.77 -18.63
CA SER A 141 16.08 13.78 -18.41
C SER A 141 15.51 14.27 -19.74
N PRO A 142 14.36 14.96 -19.75
CA PRO A 142 13.83 15.60 -20.95
C PRO A 142 14.85 16.55 -21.64
N GLU A 143 15.71 17.21 -20.86
CA GLU A 143 16.75 18.10 -21.36
C GLU A 143 18.00 17.35 -21.87
N SER A 144 18.15 16.08 -21.52
CA SER A 144 19.28 15.22 -21.90
C SER A 144 18.82 13.84 -22.41
N PRO A 145 17.99 13.78 -23.47
CA PRO A 145 17.33 12.55 -23.92
C PRO A 145 18.28 11.48 -24.46
N SER A 146 19.52 11.84 -24.81
CA SER A 146 20.53 10.88 -25.27
C SER A 146 20.97 9.86 -24.23
N PHE A 147 20.69 10.11 -22.94
CA PHE A 147 20.93 9.17 -21.84
C PHE A 147 19.71 8.32 -21.52
N CYS A 148 18.58 8.59 -22.16
CA CYS A 148 17.35 7.85 -21.95
C CYS A 148 17.21 6.70 -22.93
N GLU A 149 16.50 5.67 -22.50
CA GLU A 149 16.00 4.64 -23.39
C GLU A 149 14.91 5.21 -24.32
N ALA A 150 14.46 4.39 -25.27
CA ALA A 150 13.36 4.79 -26.15
C ALA A 150 12.11 5.10 -25.32
N PRO A 151 11.37 6.19 -25.62
CA PRO A 151 10.17 6.52 -24.88
C PRO A 151 9.09 5.45 -25.05
N GLU A 152 8.34 5.20 -23.99
CA GLU A 152 7.21 4.27 -23.96
C GLU A 152 6.01 4.81 -24.74
N CYS A 153 5.85 6.14 -24.76
CA CYS A 153 4.71 6.83 -25.35
C CYS A 153 5.11 8.15 -26.00
N ALA A 154 4.32 8.60 -26.98
CA ALA A 154 4.34 9.96 -27.49
C ALA A 154 3.04 10.71 -27.13
N ALA A 155 1.96 9.97 -26.92
CA ALA A 155 0.65 10.46 -26.54
C ALA A 155 -0.04 9.52 -25.53
N PRO A 156 -1.06 9.99 -24.80
CA PRO A 156 -1.85 9.15 -23.88
C PRO A 156 -2.38 7.84 -24.48
N ALA A 157 -2.73 7.85 -25.77
CA ALA A 157 -3.29 6.69 -26.47
C ALA A 157 -2.27 5.55 -26.72
N ASP A 158 -0.97 5.82 -26.57
CA ASP A 158 0.08 4.81 -26.70
C ASP A 158 0.22 3.98 -25.41
N CYS A 159 -0.32 4.48 -24.30
CA CYS A 159 -0.23 3.85 -23.00
C CYS A 159 -1.34 2.80 -22.79
N PRO A 160 -1.06 1.70 -22.07
CA PRO A 160 -2.11 0.79 -21.62
C PRO A 160 -3.19 1.53 -20.85
N GLY A 161 -4.45 1.14 -21.07
CA GLY A 161 -5.57 1.68 -20.30
C GLY A 161 -5.40 1.33 -18.81
N PRO A 162 -5.72 2.25 -17.88
CA PRO A 162 -5.42 2.07 -16.47
C PRO A 162 -6.31 1.04 -15.76
N GLY A 163 -7.38 0.55 -16.41
CA GLY A 163 -8.32 -0.39 -15.79
C GLY A 163 -9.18 0.22 -14.67
N LEU A 164 -9.14 1.55 -14.50
CA LEU A 164 -9.86 2.30 -13.48
C LEU A 164 -10.89 3.22 -14.14
N ASP A 165 -12.15 3.16 -13.71
CA ASP A 165 -13.22 4.03 -14.23
C ASP A 165 -12.95 5.53 -13.99
N CYS A 166 -12.16 5.83 -12.97
CA CYS A 166 -11.78 7.18 -12.60
C CYS A 166 -10.34 7.56 -13.00
N GLY A 167 -9.65 6.72 -13.78
CA GLY A 167 -8.29 6.97 -14.26
C GLY A 167 -8.23 7.17 -15.76
N ASP A 168 -7.33 8.06 -16.22
CA ASP A 168 -6.92 8.16 -17.62
C ASP A 168 -5.44 7.83 -17.75
N ALA A 169 -5.08 7.12 -18.81
CA ALA A 169 -3.68 7.00 -19.19
C ALA A 169 -3.12 8.37 -19.58
N VAL A 170 -1.90 8.67 -19.15
CA VAL A 170 -1.18 9.90 -19.50
C VAL A 170 0.24 9.58 -19.94
N CYS A 171 0.76 10.39 -20.87
CA CYS A 171 2.16 10.31 -21.28
C CYS A 171 2.95 11.44 -20.64
N LEU A 172 3.80 11.09 -19.68
CA LEU A 172 4.65 12.01 -18.93
C LEU A 172 6.06 11.99 -19.48
N GLU A 173 6.35 12.87 -20.44
CA GLU A 173 7.69 13.01 -21.04
C GLU A 173 8.26 11.65 -21.55
N GLY A 174 7.42 10.86 -22.20
CA GLY A 174 7.80 9.55 -22.74
C GLY A 174 7.68 8.37 -21.78
N VAL A 175 7.07 8.57 -20.60
CA VAL A 175 6.76 7.51 -19.62
C VAL A 175 5.25 7.42 -19.46
N CYS A 176 4.70 6.21 -19.48
CA CYS A 176 3.29 6.02 -19.20
C CYS A 176 2.98 6.20 -17.71
N GLY A 177 1.84 6.80 -17.41
CA GLY A 177 1.34 6.95 -16.04
C GLY A 177 -0.18 7.05 -16.03
N VAL A 178 -0.74 7.21 -14.84
CA VAL A 178 -2.20 7.27 -14.65
C VAL A 178 -2.62 8.54 -13.93
N SER A 179 -3.42 9.37 -14.60
CA SER A 179 -4.06 10.53 -13.98
C SER A 179 -5.39 10.13 -13.39
N LEU A 180 -5.59 10.42 -12.10
CA LEU A 180 -6.82 10.10 -11.37
C LEU A 180 -7.76 11.31 -11.37
N GLU A 181 -9.08 11.07 -11.50
CA GLU A 181 -10.12 12.08 -11.52
C GLU A 181 -11.29 11.74 -10.57
N SER A 182 -11.18 12.16 -9.30
CA SER A 182 -12.23 11.93 -8.28
C SER A 182 -13.62 12.47 -8.62
N THR A 183 -13.75 13.47 -9.50
CA THR A 183 -15.07 13.97 -9.92
C THR A 183 -15.88 12.90 -10.67
N ARG A 184 -15.21 11.89 -11.24
CA ARG A 184 -15.86 10.70 -11.83
C ARG A 184 -16.45 9.75 -10.78
N CYS A 185 -16.05 9.90 -9.52
CA CYS A 185 -16.47 9.04 -8.43
C CYS A 185 -17.74 9.51 -7.70
N GLY A 186 -18.57 10.36 -8.30
CA GLY A 186 -19.90 10.67 -7.76
C GLY A 186 -19.92 11.18 -6.31
N GLY A 187 -18.87 11.89 -5.86
CA GLY A 187 -18.72 12.35 -4.47
C GLY A 187 -17.70 11.56 -3.64
N GLY A 188 -17.14 10.50 -4.20
CA GLY A 188 -15.98 9.78 -3.67
C GLY A 188 -14.63 10.33 -4.13
N VAL A 189 -13.57 9.64 -3.73
CA VAL A 189 -12.18 9.87 -4.14
C VAL A 189 -11.78 8.76 -5.11
N CYS A 190 -11.00 9.09 -6.14
CA CYS A 190 -10.38 8.07 -6.99
C CYS A 190 -9.08 7.61 -6.34
N ASP A 191 -9.08 6.37 -5.86
CA ASP A 191 -7.93 5.65 -5.37
C ASP A 191 -7.22 4.91 -6.53
N ARG A 192 -5.89 4.87 -6.51
CA ARG A 192 -5.07 4.26 -7.59
C ARG A 192 -5.18 2.73 -7.63
N VAL A 193 -5.57 2.11 -6.52
CA VAL A 193 -5.67 0.66 -6.35
C VAL A 193 -7.14 0.24 -6.39
N GLU A 194 -7.99 0.92 -5.61
CA GLU A 194 -9.39 0.53 -5.42
C GLU A 194 -10.36 1.19 -6.42
N GLY A 195 -9.92 2.19 -7.18
CA GLY A 195 -10.81 2.99 -8.02
C GLY A 195 -11.66 3.95 -7.20
N CYS A 196 -12.95 4.08 -7.50
CA CYS A 196 -13.80 5.05 -6.79
C CYS A 196 -14.18 4.60 -5.37
N VAL A 197 -13.65 5.31 -4.36
CA VAL A 197 -13.89 5.03 -2.93
C VAL A 197 -14.66 6.17 -2.25
N GLY A 198 -15.47 5.85 -1.23
CA GLY A 198 -16.07 6.88 -0.35
C GLY A 198 -17.19 7.74 -0.96
N ALA A 199 -17.67 7.42 -2.17
CA ALA A 199 -18.90 8.01 -2.68
C ALA A 199 -20.08 7.58 -1.80
N PRO A 200 -21.03 8.47 -1.47
CA PRO A 200 -22.34 8.02 -1.01
C PRO A 200 -22.85 7.06 -2.08
N ARG A 201 -23.07 5.79 -1.73
CA ARG A 201 -23.83 4.89 -2.58
C ARG A 201 -25.21 5.53 -2.67
N ASP A 202 -25.47 6.28 -3.74
CA ASP A 202 -26.81 6.71 -4.07
C ASP A 202 -27.62 5.42 -4.29
N ALA A 203 -28.31 5.03 -3.23
CA ALA A 203 -29.41 4.10 -3.27
C ALA A 203 -30.50 4.73 -4.13
N GLY A 204 -30.38 4.59 -5.46
CA GLY A 204 -31.25 5.29 -6.38
C GLY A 204 -31.05 4.94 -7.85
N ALA A 205 -31.24 3.66 -8.20
CA ALA A 205 -32.06 3.16 -9.32
C ALA A 205 -31.48 1.93 -10.03
N ASP A 206 -31.45 0.78 -9.36
CA ASP A 206 -32.38 -0.32 -9.61
C ASP A 206 -32.34 -1.27 -8.42
N ALA A 207 -33.50 -1.50 -7.79
CA ALA A 207 -33.70 -2.61 -6.86
C ALA A 207 -34.14 -3.85 -7.66
N GLY A 208 -33.42 -4.11 -8.74
CA GLY A 208 -33.33 -5.41 -9.38
C GLY A 208 -32.16 -6.14 -8.75
N ILE A 209 -32.36 -7.43 -8.49
CA ILE A 209 -31.30 -8.39 -8.18
C ILE A 209 -30.12 -8.07 -9.12
N PRO A 210 -28.87 -7.91 -8.65
CA PRO A 210 -27.76 -7.65 -9.56
C PRO A 210 -27.78 -8.76 -10.62
N ASP A 211 -27.96 -8.36 -11.87
CA ASP A 211 -27.91 -9.28 -13.00
C ASP A 211 -26.63 -10.09 -12.83
N ALA A 212 -26.78 -11.41 -12.73
CA ALA A 212 -25.66 -12.33 -12.79
C ALA A 212 -24.91 -12.00 -14.08
N GLY A 213 -23.82 -11.23 -13.96
CA GLY A 213 -23.06 -10.75 -15.08
C GLY A 213 -22.59 -11.96 -15.89
N VAL A 214 -22.68 -11.88 -17.21
CA VAL A 214 -22.04 -12.89 -18.06
C VAL A 214 -20.55 -12.56 -18.06
N CYS A 215 -19.75 -13.38 -17.39
CA CYS A 215 -18.29 -13.34 -17.48
C CYS A 215 -17.79 -14.63 -18.13
N ASP A 216 -16.66 -14.58 -18.82
CA ASP A 216 -16.04 -15.72 -19.50
C ASP A 216 -15.36 -16.71 -18.51
N GLU A 217 -15.90 -16.85 -17.29
CA GLU A 217 -15.43 -17.82 -16.31
C GLU A 217 -16.30 -19.07 -16.34
N THR A 218 -15.68 -20.20 -16.69
CA THR A 218 -16.36 -21.49 -16.69
C THR A 218 -16.04 -22.23 -15.38
N PRO A 219 -17.04 -22.67 -14.60
CA PRO A 219 -18.48 -22.52 -14.83
C PRO A 219 -19.09 -21.22 -14.28
N CYS A 220 -18.44 -20.55 -13.32
CA CYS A 220 -18.85 -19.28 -12.73
C CYS A 220 -17.75 -18.72 -11.81
N ARG A 221 -17.84 -17.43 -11.45
CA ARG A 221 -16.94 -16.74 -10.50
C ARG A 221 -17.46 -16.83 -9.07
N LEU A 222 -16.63 -17.29 -8.14
CA LEU A 222 -16.97 -17.40 -6.70
C LEU A 222 -16.88 -16.06 -5.95
N VAL A 223 -15.83 -15.28 -6.23
CA VAL A 223 -15.53 -14.01 -5.55
C VAL A 223 -16.51 -12.94 -6.03
N ALA A 224 -17.00 -12.11 -5.11
CA ALA A 224 -17.93 -11.05 -5.45
C ALA A 224 -17.25 -9.94 -6.29
N PRO A 225 -17.94 -9.35 -7.30
CA PRO A 225 -19.28 -9.70 -7.76
C PRO A 225 -19.28 -11.02 -8.54
N GLN A 226 -20.19 -11.92 -8.15
CA GLN A 226 -20.33 -13.23 -8.80
C GLN A 226 -20.91 -13.08 -10.21
N CYS A 227 -20.50 -13.98 -11.10
CA CYS A 227 -20.87 -13.95 -12.50
C CYS A 227 -20.83 -15.37 -13.12
N GLY A 228 -21.45 -15.56 -14.28
CA GLY A 228 -21.48 -16.84 -15.02
C GLY A 228 -22.67 -17.76 -14.71
N CYS A 229 -23.47 -17.46 -13.67
CA CYS A 229 -24.71 -18.18 -13.35
C CYS A 229 -25.96 -17.50 -13.90
N GLY A 230 -27.08 -18.22 -13.96
CA GLY A 230 -28.37 -17.64 -14.33
C GLY A 230 -28.89 -16.65 -13.27
N ALA A 231 -29.85 -15.80 -13.63
CA ALA A 231 -30.41 -14.76 -12.74
C ALA A 231 -31.07 -15.28 -11.43
N THR A 232 -31.28 -16.59 -11.31
CA THR A 232 -31.86 -17.26 -10.12
C THR A 232 -30.86 -18.19 -9.43
N GLU A 233 -29.58 -18.08 -9.76
CA GLU A 233 -28.52 -18.94 -9.28
C GLU A 233 -27.33 -18.10 -8.81
N MET A 234 -26.53 -18.66 -7.91
CA MET A 234 -25.27 -18.11 -7.47
C MET A 234 -24.13 -19.10 -7.72
N CYS A 235 -22.89 -18.60 -7.76
CA CYS A 235 -21.74 -19.47 -7.83
C CYS A 235 -21.37 -19.95 -6.43
N ALA A 236 -21.31 -21.27 -6.23
CA ALA A 236 -20.90 -21.88 -4.98
C ALA A 236 -19.86 -22.98 -5.23
N ARG A 237 -19.13 -23.38 -4.19
CA ARG A 237 -18.09 -24.43 -4.28
C ARG A 237 -18.29 -25.56 -3.24
N PRO A 238 -19.29 -26.43 -3.43
CA PRO A 238 -19.42 -27.60 -2.57
C PRO A 238 -18.33 -28.67 -2.82
N ALA A 239 -17.73 -28.66 -4.02
CA ALA A 239 -16.53 -29.44 -4.36
C ALA A 239 -15.72 -28.68 -5.41
N ASP A 240 -16.39 -28.32 -6.51
CA ASP A 240 -15.93 -27.40 -7.55
C ASP A 240 -16.94 -26.26 -7.71
N PRO A 241 -16.52 -25.09 -8.25
CA PRO A 241 -17.44 -24.01 -8.60
C PRO A 241 -18.59 -24.54 -9.45
N ARG A 242 -19.82 -24.16 -9.14
CA ARG A 242 -21.01 -24.45 -9.94
C ARG A 242 -22.17 -23.54 -9.55
N CYS A 243 -23.12 -23.40 -10.46
CA CYS A 243 -24.35 -22.67 -10.21
C CYS A 243 -25.30 -23.49 -9.34
N VAL A 244 -25.77 -22.87 -8.26
CA VAL A 244 -26.73 -23.43 -7.31
C VAL A 244 -27.80 -22.37 -6.98
N PRO A 245 -28.99 -22.76 -6.49
CA PRO A 245 -29.93 -21.81 -5.93
C PRO A 245 -29.28 -21.01 -4.79
N PRO A 246 -29.47 -19.68 -4.73
CA PRO A 246 -28.93 -18.87 -3.64
C PRO A 246 -29.66 -19.15 -2.33
N GLY A 247 -28.92 -19.09 -1.23
CA GLY A 247 -29.49 -19.03 0.11
C GLY A 247 -29.68 -17.59 0.57
N ASP A 248 -30.20 -17.45 1.79
CA ASP A 248 -30.49 -16.15 2.39
C ASP A 248 -29.64 -15.86 3.64
N ALA A 249 -28.78 -16.80 4.06
CA ALA A 249 -28.00 -16.64 5.28
C ALA A 249 -26.90 -15.58 5.07
N ALA A 250 -26.88 -14.58 5.93
CA ALA A 250 -25.91 -13.49 5.89
C ALA A 250 -24.52 -13.95 6.37
N GLU A 251 -23.50 -13.10 6.20
CA GLU A 251 -22.18 -13.33 6.80
C GLU A 251 -22.32 -13.62 8.29
N ASP A 252 -21.52 -14.57 8.78
CA ASP A 252 -21.51 -15.05 10.17
C ASP A 252 -22.76 -15.80 10.65
N GLU A 253 -23.79 -15.95 9.80
CA GLU A 253 -24.92 -16.82 10.10
C GLU A 253 -24.56 -18.31 9.90
N PRO A 254 -25.16 -19.22 10.68
CA PRO A 254 -24.89 -20.65 10.56
C PRO A 254 -25.27 -21.20 9.18
N CYS A 255 -24.45 -22.11 8.67
CA CYS A 255 -24.69 -22.80 7.40
C CYS A 255 -24.37 -24.29 7.52
N GLY A 256 -25.04 -25.11 6.73
CA GLY A 256 -24.74 -26.54 6.55
C GLY A 256 -24.07 -26.85 5.21
N ASN A 257 -24.29 -26.01 4.19
CA ASN A 257 -23.66 -26.09 2.88
C ASN A 257 -23.59 -24.70 2.22
N ASP A 258 -22.78 -24.56 1.18
CA ASP A 258 -22.61 -23.27 0.49
C ASP A 258 -23.91 -22.66 -0.02
N GLY A 259 -24.88 -23.49 -0.41
CA GLY A 259 -26.19 -23.07 -0.90
C GLY A 259 -27.09 -22.43 0.17
N ASP A 260 -26.73 -22.52 1.45
CA ASP A 260 -27.48 -21.87 2.52
C ASP A 260 -27.16 -20.36 2.62
N CYS A 261 -25.99 -19.96 2.11
CA CYS A 261 -25.47 -18.62 2.23
C CYS A 261 -25.94 -17.68 1.11
N ALA A 262 -25.96 -16.38 1.38
CA ALA A 262 -26.22 -15.36 0.38
C ALA A 262 -25.11 -15.34 -0.71
N PRO A 263 -25.42 -14.86 -1.93
CA PRO A 263 -24.44 -14.77 -3.02
C PRO A 263 -23.14 -14.06 -2.62
N GLY A 264 -22.00 -14.62 -3.05
CA GLY A 264 -20.67 -14.14 -2.67
C GLY A 264 -20.12 -14.76 -1.37
N LEU A 265 -20.94 -15.52 -0.64
CA LEU A 265 -20.55 -16.24 0.56
C LEU A 265 -20.56 -17.76 0.31
N GLY A 266 -19.75 -18.49 1.07
CA GLY A 266 -19.79 -19.95 1.12
C GLY A 266 -19.72 -20.47 2.56
N CYS A 267 -19.82 -21.79 2.71
CA CYS A 267 -19.90 -22.46 4.01
C CYS A 267 -18.63 -23.28 4.28
N PRO A 268 -17.55 -22.66 4.80
CA PRO A 268 -16.35 -23.38 5.21
C PRO A 268 -16.68 -24.46 6.24
N SER A 269 -16.29 -25.70 5.95
CA SER A 269 -16.67 -26.88 6.75
C SER A 269 -16.10 -26.87 8.18
N ASN A 270 -14.99 -26.18 8.41
CA ASN A 270 -14.39 -26.02 9.73
C ASN A 270 -15.13 -24.98 10.59
N ALA A 271 -15.71 -23.94 9.99
CA ALA A 271 -16.41 -22.89 10.72
C ALA A 271 -17.93 -23.13 10.78
N SER A 272 -18.57 -23.68 9.74
CA SER A 272 -20.04 -23.82 9.67
C SER A 272 -20.80 -22.50 9.89
N ILE A 273 -20.23 -21.40 9.38
CA ILE A 273 -20.84 -20.08 9.24
C ILE A 273 -20.54 -19.56 7.85
N CYS A 274 -21.44 -18.75 7.31
CA CYS A 274 -21.26 -18.13 6.00
C CYS A 274 -20.09 -17.14 6.04
N ARG A 275 -19.12 -17.33 5.15
CA ARG A 275 -17.95 -16.47 5.01
C ARG A 275 -17.78 -16.00 3.56
N PRO A 276 -17.29 -14.78 3.32
CA PRO A 276 -16.99 -14.31 1.97
C PRO A 276 -15.94 -15.18 1.28
N TYR A 277 -16.16 -15.48 0.01
CA TYR A 277 -15.08 -15.96 -0.86
C TYR A 277 -14.09 -14.83 -1.15
N CYS A 278 -12.82 -15.17 -1.28
CA CYS A 278 -11.76 -14.22 -1.59
C CYS A 278 -10.69 -14.88 -2.47
N ASP A 279 -9.97 -14.07 -3.25
CA ASP A 279 -8.75 -14.46 -3.97
C ASP A 279 -7.55 -13.58 -3.60
N ALA A 280 -7.75 -12.60 -2.73
CA ALA A 280 -6.73 -11.72 -2.17
C ALA A 280 -7.16 -11.19 -0.80
N ASP A 281 -6.20 -10.78 0.03
CA ASP A 281 -6.45 -10.25 1.38
C ASP A 281 -7.27 -8.95 1.35
N GLY A 282 -7.11 -8.12 0.31
CA GLY A 282 -7.83 -6.84 0.16
C GLY A 282 -9.36 -6.96 0.10
N ILE A 283 -9.88 -8.15 -0.17
CA ILE A 283 -11.34 -8.42 -0.17
C ILE A 283 -11.86 -8.65 1.25
N CYS A 284 -10.98 -9.06 2.16
CA CYS A 284 -11.31 -9.42 3.53
C CYS A 284 -11.11 -8.21 4.44
N GLU A 285 -12.20 -7.59 4.91
CA GLU A 285 -12.15 -6.37 5.74
C GLU A 285 -11.37 -6.58 7.06
N GLY A 286 -10.05 -6.34 7.01
CA GLY A 286 -9.14 -6.53 8.14
C GLY A 286 -8.94 -7.99 8.58
N ALA A 287 -9.23 -8.94 7.68
CA ALA A 287 -8.98 -10.38 7.82
C ALA A 287 -8.06 -10.87 6.69
N PHE A 288 -7.64 -12.12 6.73
CA PHE A 288 -6.81 -12.74 5.70
C PHE A 288 -7.63 -13.62 4.78
N CYS A 289 -7.22 -13.71 3.52
CA CYS A 289 -7.76 -14.68 2.58
C CYS A 289 -7.04 -16.03 2.76
N ILE A 290 -7.72 -16.96 3.42
CA ILE A 290 -7.14 -18.25 3.79
C ILE A 290 -7.64 -19.38 2.91
N GLU A 291 -6.74 -20.33 2.65
CA GLU A 291 -7.01 -21.48 1.81
C GLU A 291 -8.12 -22.35 2.41
N ALA A 292 -9.15 -22.62 1.61
CA ALA A 292 -10.28 -23.47 1.98
C ALA A 292 -10.07 -24.93 1.58
N VAL A 293 -9.42 -25.13 0.43
CA VAL A 293 -9.14 -26.41 -0.20
C VAL A 293 -7.72 -26.31 -0.74
N SER A 294 -6.92 -27.34 -0.47
CA SER A 294 -5.51 -27.38 -0.90
C SER A 294 -5.36 -27.08 -2.39
N GLU A 295 -4.42 -26.19 -2.69
CA GLU A 295 -4.06 -25.70 -4.02
C GLU A 295 -5.11 -24.83 -4.73
N SER A 296 -6.20 -24.46 -4.03
CA SER A 296 -7.24 -23.60 -4.60
C SER A 296 -6.78 -22.14 -4.74
N PRO A 297 -7.06 -21.46 -5.86
CA PRO A 297 -6.78 -20.02 -6.01
C PRO A 297 -7.80 -19.14 -5.27
N VAL A 298 -8.92 -19.70 -4.82
CA VAL A 298 -9.97 -19.00 -4.06
C VAL A 298 -10.03 -19.57 -2.64
N GLY A 299 -10.03 -18.69 -1.64
CA GLY A 299 -10.13 -19.00 -0.23
C GLY A 299 -11.46 -18.57 0.40
N PHE A 300 -11.41 -18.40 1.72
CA PHE A 300 -12.43 -17.70 2.51
C PHE A 300 -11.77 -16.63 3.37
N CYS A 301 -12.48 -15.54 3.63
CA CYS A 301 -12.02 -14.57 4.60
C CYS A 301 -12.03 -15.17 6.00
N SER A 302 -10.88 -15.13 6.68
CA SER A 302 -10.75 -15.55 8.08
C SER A 302 -11.57 -14.67 9.02
N ASN A 303 -11.74 -15.10 10.27
CA ASN A 303 -12.45 -14.30 11.26
C ASN A 303 -11.50 -13.33 11.96
N VAL A 304 -12.01 -12.15 12.30
CA VAL A 304 -11.32 -11.24 13.20
C VAL A 304 -11.88 -11.42 14.60
N CYS A 305 -11.08 -11.97 15.50
CA CYS A 305 -11.46 -12.10 16.90
C CYS A 305 -10.22 -12.05 17.81
N ASP A 306 -10.42 -11.89 19.11
CA ASP A 306 -9.33 -11.91 20.09
C ASP A 306 -9.33 -13.23 20.87
N ALA A 307 -8.30 -14.05 20.67
CA ALA A 307 -8.19 -15.34 21.32
C ALA A 307 -7.92 -15.27 22.84
N ARG A 308 -7.58 -14.09 23.38
CA ARG A 308 -7.33 -13.90 24.83
C ARG A 308 -8.61 -13.88 25.65
N ASP A 309 -9.64 -13.23 25.13
CA ASP A 309 -10.93 -13.05 25.84
C ASP A 309 -12.12 -13.67 25.09
N GLY A 310 -11.90 -14.17 23.87
CA GLY A 310 -12.93 -14.78 23.04
C GLY A 310 -13.83 -13.76 22.33
N SER A 311 -13.51 -12.47 22.37
CA SER A 311 -14.32 -11.41 21.75
C SER A 311 -14.17 -11.40 20.22
N GLY A 312 -15.16 -10.85 19.51
CA GLY A 312 -15.15 -10.71 18.04
C GLY A 312 -15.81 -11.86 17.28
N CYS A 313 -16.08 -13.00 17.92
CA CYS A 313 -16.84 -14.07 17.29
C CYS A 313 -18.36 -13.88 17.38
N PRO A 314 -19.13 -14.48 16.43
CA PRO A 314 -20.58 -14.48 16.48
C PRO A 314 -21.14 -15.12 17.75
N THR A 315 -22.41 -14.83 18.07
CA THR A 315 -23.04 -15.34 19.30
C THR A 315 -22.98 -16.87 19.36
N GLY A 316 -22.51 -17.40 20.48
CA GLY A 316 -22.39 -18.84 20.70
C GLY A 316 -21.09 -19.46 20.16
N ARG A 317 -20.12 -18.63 19.73
CA ARG A 317 -18.79 -19.06 19.25
C ARG A 317 -17.66 -18.50 20.10
N GLY A 318 -16.51 -19.17 20.03
CA GLY A 318 -15.27 -18.79 20.70
C GLY A 318 -14.17 -18.49 19.68
N CYS A 319 -13.25 -17.59 20.05
CA CYS A 319 -12.08 -17.27 19.25
C CYS A 319 -10.90 -18.18 19.58
N TYR A 320 -10.31 -18.78 18.56
CA TYR A 320 -9.20 -19.70 18.68
C TYR A 320 -8.07 -19.36 17.73
N LEU A 321 -6.84 -19.68 18.13
CA LEU A 321 -5.67 -19.64 17.25
C LEU A 321 -5.61 -20.96 16.47
N GLY A 322 -5.56 -20.88 15.15
CA GLY A 322 -5.48 -22.03 14.25
C GLY A 322 -4.42 -21.82 13.18
N LEU A 323 -3.89 -22.93 12.66
CA LEU A 323 -3.05 -22.88 11.46
C LEU A 323 -3.93 -22.59 10.24
N ALA A 324 -3.45 -21.68 9.40
CA ALA A 324 -4.05 -21.30 8.13
C ALA A 324 -2.97 -21.15 7.06
N THR A 325 -3.36 -21.26 5.80
CA THR A 325 -2.47 -21.06 4.64
C THR A 325 -2.97 -19.84 3.86
N SER A 326 -2.12 -18.87 3.59
CA SER A 326 -2.50 -17.67 2.84
C SER A 326 -2.70 -18.01 1.35
N ILE A 327 -3.76 -17.51 0.74
CA ILE A 327 -3.98 -17.62 -0.71
C ILE A 327 -2.92 -16.84 -1.50
N GLU A 328 -2.54 -15.67 -1.00
CA GLU A 328 -1.64 -14.73 -1.67
C GLU A 328 -0.18 -15.20 -1.63
N THR A 329 0.33 -15.53 -0.43
CA THR A 329 1.74 -15.92 -0.26
C THR A 329 1.98 -17.42 -0.34
N ARG A 330 0.93 -18.25 -0.23
CA ARG A 330 1.01 -19.72 -0.13
C ARG A 330 1.88 -20.20 1.02
N THR A 331 1.92 -19.43 2.12
CA THR A 331 2.66 -19.79 3.33
C THR A 331 1.71 -20.08 4.48
N ASP A 332 2.09 -21.04 5.32
CA ASP A 332 1.39 -21.33 6.57
C ASP A 332 1.68 -20.26 7.63
N PHE A 333 0.64 -19.85 8.34
CA PHE A 333 0.72 -18.92 9.45
C PHE A 333 -0.35 -19.26 10.50
N ILE A 334 -0.29 -18.62 11.67
CA ILE A 334 -1.35 -18.74 12.67
C ILE A 334 -2.28 -17.54 12.53
N ASP A 335 -3.58 -17.82 12.43
CA ASP A 335 -4.64 -16.84 12.39
C ASP A 335 -5.74 -17.17 13.40
N THR A 336 -6.75 -16.30 13.51
CA THR A 336 -7.92 -16.52 14.33
C THR A 336 -9.08 -17.18 13.58
N VAL A 337 -9.78 -18.08 14.28
CA VAL A 337 -10.97 -18.78 13.76
C VAL A 337 -12.08 -18.84 14.80
N CYS A 338 -13.32 -18.61 14.36
CA CYS A 338 -14.49 -18.69 15.22
C CYS A 338 -15.14 -20.07 15.18
N LEU A 339 -15.00 -20.83 16.26
CA LEU A 339 -15.50 -22.19 16.38
C LEU A 339 -16.54 -22.32 17.49
N VAL A 340 -17.22 -23.46 17.53
CA VAL A 340 -18.03 -23.83 18.69
C VAL A 340 -17.11 -23.91 19.92
N PRO A 341 -17.46 -23.27 21.06
CA PRO A 341 -16.58 -23.23 22.20
C PRO A 341 -16.36 -24.63 22.80
N GLY A 342 -15.10 -24.98 22.99
CA GLY A 342 -14.70 -26.09 23.84
C GLY A 342 -15.00 -25.83 25.31
N THR A 343 -14.88 -26.88 26.13
CA THR A 343 -15.20 -26.82 27.57
C THR A 343 -13.98 -26.99 28.47
N ALA A 344 -12.85 -27.47 27.93
CA ALA A 344 -11.69 -27.83 28.72
C ALA A 344 -11.02 -26.60 29.35
N ASP A 345 -10.64 -26.74 30.61
CA ASP A 345 -10.02 -25.73 31.47
C ASP A 345 -8.49 -25.73 31.37
N GLN A 346 -7.85 -24.72 31.95
CA GLN A 346 -6.39 -24.64 32.00
C GLN A 346 -5.75 -25.91 32.56
N GLY A 347 -4.79 -26.48 31.83
CA GLY A 347 -4.05 -27.69 32.21
C GLY A 347 -4.78 -29.00 31.95
N GLU A 348 -6.04 -28.96 31.50
CA GLU A 348 -6.73 -30.15 31.01
C GLU A 348 -6.20 -30.58 29.64
N PRO A 349 -6.23 -31.88 29.32
CA PRO A 349 -5.70 -32.38 28.07
C PRO A 349 -6.51 -31.88 26.87
N CYS A 350 -5.82 -31.59 25.77
CA CYS A 350 -6.44 -31.16 24.52
C CYS A 350 -5.92 -32.00 23.34
N PRO A 351 -6.73 -32.94 22.82
CA PRO A 351 -6.47 -33.62 21.56
C PRO A 351 -6.48 -32.68 20.36
N THR A 352 -7.32 -31.64 20.40
CA THR A 352 -7.44 -30.62 19.35
C THR A 352 -7.55 -29.23 19.96
N PHE A 353 -7.17 -28.19 19.21
CA PHE A 353 -7.17 -26.81 19.69
C PHE A 353 -8.56 -26.27 20.06
N SER A 354 -9.63 -26.82 19.46
CA SER A 354 -11.02 -26.41 19.70
C SER A 354 -11.63 -26.97 20.99
N GLU A 355 -10.97 -27.90 21.68
CA GLU A 355 -11.51 -28.49 22.92
C GLU A 355 -11.33 -27.59 24.14
N CYS A 356 -10.36 -26.69 24.08
CA CYS A 356 -10.15 -25.68 25.10
C CYS A 356 -11.28 -24.65 25.10
N ARG A 357 -11.63 -24.13 26.27
CA ARG A 357 -12.54 -22.97 26.34
C ARG A 357 -11.86 -21.71 25.78
N PRO A 358 -12.61 -20.68 25.37
CA PRO A 358 -12.04 -19.42 24.90
C PRO A 358 -11.08 -18.80 25.93
N GLY A 359 -10.01 -18.16 25.46
CA GLY A 359 -8.91 -17.69 26.31
C GLY A 359 -7.79 -18.72 26.49
N PHE A 360 -7.94 -19.94 25.97
CA PHE A 360 -6.92 -20.99 26.02
C PHE A 360 -6.64 -21.57 24.62
N ALA A 361 -5.38 -21.92 24.39
CA ALA A 361 -4.91 -22.64 23.21
C ALA A 361 -4.28 -23.97 23.63
N CYS A 362 -4.33 -24.96 22.74
CA CYS A 362 -3.73 -26.25 23.00
C CYS A 362 -2.22 -26.23 22.76
N ALA A 363 -1.43 -26.43 23.82
CA ALA A 363 0.03 -26.49 23.75
C ALA A 363 0.59 -27.49 24.77
N ASP A 364 1.53 -28.32 24.32
CA ASP A 364 2.07 -29.47 25.06
C ASP A 364 0.96 -30.42 25.55
N ASP A 365 0.02 -30.74 24.65
CA ASP A 365 -1.17 -31.59 24.90
C ASP A 365 -2.06 -31.12 26.06
N ALA A 366 -1.96 -29.85 26.47
CA ALA A 366 -2.80 -29.25 27.51
C ALA A 366 -3.30 -27.84 27.15
N CYS A 367 -4.46 -27.44 27.67
CA CYS A 367 -4.98 -26.10 27.46
C CYS A 367 -4.14 -25.07 28.24
N ARG A 368 -3.51 -24.14 27.53
CA ARG A 368 -2.66 -23.08 28.06
C ARG A 368 -3.31 -21.73 27.83
N ALA A 369 -3.20 -20.83 28.80
CA ALA A 369 -3.76 -19.49 28.68
C ALA A 369 -3.08 -18.75 27.52
N VAL A 370 -3.88 -18.13 26.66
CA VAL A 370 -3.39 -17.29 25.58
C VAL A 370 -2.93 -15.95 26.16
N CYS A 371 -1.80 -15.44 25.68
CA CYS A 371 -1.21 -14.20 26.15
C CYS A 371 -0.74 -13.31 24.99
N ASP A 372 -0.55 -12.03 25.29
CA ASP A 372 0.11 -11.06 24.42
C ASP A 372 1.59 -10.98 24.82
N LEU A 373 2.49 -11.23 23.87
CA LEU A 373 3.93 -11.19 24.12
C LEU A 373 4.43 -9.78 24.45
N ASP A 374 3.76 -8.75 23.93
CA ASP A 374 4.13 -7.36 24.15
C ASP A 374 3.45 -6.78 25.42
N ALA A 375 2.39 -7.44 25.91
CA ALA A 375 1.73 -7.15 27.18
C ALA A 375 1.38 -8.43 27.98
N PRO A 376 2.39 -9.13 28.57
CA PRO A 376 2.19 -10.46 29.15
C PRO A 376 1.18 -10.48 30.30
N SER A 377 0.21 -11.38 30.22
CA SER A 377 -0.91 -11.53 31.17
C SER A 377 -0.89 -12.83 31.98
N CYS A 378 0.21 -13.60 31.92
CA CYS A 378 0.29 -14.93 32.53
C CYS A 378 0.23 -14.87 34.07
N THR A 379 -0.81 -15.49 34.64
CA THR A 379 -0.91 -15.69 36.10
C THR A 379 0.20 -16.60 36.63
N THR A 380 0.60 -17.58 35.83
CA THR A 380 1.69 -18.52 36.12
C THR A 380 2.54 -18.72 34.87
N GLY A 381 3.87 -18.77 35.03
CA GLY A 381 4.79 -19.02 33.94
C GLY A 381 5.17 -17.78 33.13
N THR A 382 5.68 -18.00 31.92
CA THR A 382 6.07 -16.93 30.97
C THR A 382 5.29 -17.02 29.68
N CYS A 383 4.93 -15.87 29.12
CA CYS A 383 4.32 -15.81 27.80
C CYS A 383 5.36 -16.24 26.76
N THR A 384 5.14 -17.39 26.13
CA THR A 384 6.05 -18.00 25.18
C THR A 384 5.48 -17.89 23.78
N GLU A 385 6.33 -17.52 22.82
CA GLU A 385 5.94 -17.33 21.43
C GLU A 385 5.57 -18.66 20.77
N LEU A 386 4.54 -18.61 19.92
CA LEU A 386 4.10 -19.75 19.11
C LEU A 386 5.01 -19.93 17.90
N VAL A 387 5.08 -21.17 17.38
CA VAL A 387 5.81 -21.49 16.15
C VAL A 387 4.83 -22.15 15.16
N PRO A 388 4.53 -21.52 14.01
CA PRO A 388 5.06 -20.22 13.55
C PRO A 388 4.53 -19.02 14.39
N PRO A 389 5.17 -17.83 14.32
CA PRO A 389 4.72 -16.66 15.07
C PRO A 389 3.29 -16.26 14.71
N ALA A 390 2.45 -16.06 15.73
CA ALA A 390 1.07 -15.63 15.59
C ALA A 390 0.97 -14.11 15.74
N VAL A 391 1.20 -13.38 14.65
CA VAL A 391 1.08 -11.91 14.63
C VAL A 391 -0.21 -11.53 13.91
N ILE A 392 -1.24 -11.18 14.67
CA ILE A 392 -2.58 -10.94 14.13
C ILE A 392 -2.97 -9.51 14.51
N ARG A 393 -3.09 -8.64 13.49
CA ARG A 393 -3.43 -7.23 13.64
C ARG A 393 -2.56 -6.46 14.65
N GLY A 394 -1.26 -6.76 14.65
CA GLY A 394 -0.27 -6.12 15.53
C GLY A 394 -0.23 -6.67 16.95
N VAL A 395 -1.08 -7.65 17.30
CA VAL A 395 -0.96 -8.41 18.54
C VAL A 395 -0.10 -9.63 18.30
N ARG A 396 0.94 -9.80 19.11
CA ARG A 396 1.84 -10.96 19.07
C ARG A 396 1.36 -12.00 20.08
N TYR A 397 0.65 -13.01 19.61
CA TYR A 397 0.07 -14.03 20.46
C TYR A 397 1.12 -15.06 20.92
N GLY A 398 0.96 -15.49 22.17
CA GLY A 398 1.73 -16.56 22.80
C GLY A 398 0.87 -17.42 23.72
N VAL A 399 1.50 -18.38 24.37
CA VAL A 399 0.89 -19.21 25.42
C VAL A 399 1.68 -19.15 26.73
N CYS A 400 0.97 -19.18 27.85
CA CYS A 400 1.58 -19.23 29.17
C CYS A 400 2.08 -20.65 29.51
N LEU A 401 3.40 -20.80 29.64
CA LEU A 401 4.08 -22.05 29.99
C LEU A 401 4.82 -21.96 31.32
#